data_AF-B4GCL1-F1
#
_entry.id   AF-B4GCL1-F1
#
_cell.length_a   1.000
_cell.length_b   1.000
_cell.length_c   1.000
_cell.angle_alpha   90.00
_cell.angle_beta   90.00
_cell.angle_gamma   90.00
#
_symmetry.space_group_name_H-M   'P 1'
#
loop_
_entity.id
_entity.type
_entity.pdbx_description
1 polymer ?
#
loop_
_entity_poly.entity_id
_entity_poly.type
_entity_poly.pdbx_seq_one_letter_code
_entity_poly.pdbx_strand_id
1 'polypeptide(L)'
;MNRCYNTIKLSGLLGNLLYMLLGIGVMCGAGLGLQAAEPNTPEHTYFVKSLVLGGTICMIVMFGCYGLICNLLCVNLIFTLFILICLGAEYLQLHHYNNPSHIATDSAWHQLELAWHGLDSRPELMHQYEATQHCCGYNNSDDYRQLHLLVPASCYQATSNDTYQQKHVYPRGCLETLSNSQRYIQHRDKLFMWSIVGLEIFILLQTTALSVVLFKLRQRQRLARRQVPPGVRREPRSNHVTGSRAQLLNDADV
;
A
#
# COMPACT_ATOMS: atom_id res chain seq x y z
N MET A 1 32.54 -15.81 1.16
CA MET A 1 31.87 -14.83 2.06
C MET A 1 31.36 -13.60 1.30
N ASN A 2 32.12 -13.01 0.37
CA ASN A 2 31.70 -11.82 -0.40
C ASN A 2 30.46 -12.01 -1.31
N ARG A 3 30.31 -13.17 -1.97
CA ARG A 3 29.15 -13.41 -2.86
C ARG A 3 27.82 -13.40 -2.10
N CYS A 4 27.69 -14.20 -1.02
CA CYS A 4 26.48 -14.25 -0.20
C CYS A 4 26.13 -12.89 0.43
N TYR A 5 27.13 -12.15 0.91
CA TYR A 5 26.93 -10.79 1.43
C TYR A 5 26.40 -9.81 0.39
N ASN A 6 26.96 -9.84 -0.83
CA ASN A 6 26.48 -9.00 -1.92
C ASN A 6 25.08 -9.40 -2.38
N THR A 7 24.77 -10.70 -2.41
CA THR A 7 23.42 -11.18 -2.73
C THR A 7 22.38 -10.67 -1.72
N ILE A 8 22.64 -10.82 -0.41
CA ILE A 8 21.76 -10.33 0.66
C ILE A 8 21.52 -8.83 0.56
N LYS A 9 22.57 -8.06 0.27
CA LYS A 9 22.45 -6.61 0.07
C LYS A 9 21.60 -6.25 -1.14
N LEU A 10 21.85 -6.89 -2.27
CA LEU A 10 21.13 -6.62 -3.51
C LEU A 10 19.66 -7.01 -3.37
N SER A 11 19.36 -8.18 -2.78
CA SER A 11 17.99 -8.61 -2.51
C SER A 11 17.28 -7.70 -1.52
N GLY A 12 17.98 -7.21 -0.49
CA GLY A 12 17.42 -6.25 0.47
C GLY A 12 17.12 -4.88 -0.18
N LEU A 13 18.00 -4.40 -1.06
CA LEU A 13 17.78 -3.16 -1.80
C LEU A 13 16.59 -3.28 -2.77
N LEU A 14 16.48 -4.39 -3.48
CA LEU A 14 15.34 -4.70 -4.35
C LEU A 14 14.03 -4.80 -3.56
N GLY A 15 14.03 -5.47 -2.41
CA GLY A 15 12.86 -5.58 -1.53
C GLY A 15 12.38 -4.21 -1.05
N ASN A 16 13.31 -3.37 -0.57
CA ASN A 16 13.00 -2.01 -0.15
C ASN A 16 12.48 -1.15 -1.32
N LEU A 17 13.05 -1.27 -2.52
CA LEU A 17 12.57 -0.56 -3.71
C LEU A 17 11.12 -0.96 -4.06
N LEU A 18 10.82 -2.26 -4.06
CA LEU A 18 9.46 -2.76 -4.31
C LEU A 18 8.47 -2.25 -3.26
N TYR A 19 8.89 -2.23 -1.99
CA TYR A 19 8.04 -1.76 -0.90
C TYR A 19 7.76 -0.25 -1.00
N MET A 20 8.75 0.53 -1.44
CA MET A 20 8.56 1.95 -1.75
C MET A 20 7.59 2.17 -2.92
N LEU A 21 7.69 1.37 -4.00
CA LEU A 21 6.76 1.46 -5.13
C LEU A 21 5.32 1.13 -4.71
N LEU A 22 5.14 0.12 -3.86
CA LEU A 22 3.84 -0.21 -3.28
C LEU A 22 3.31 0.94 -2.42
N GLY A 23 4.14 1.53 -1.55
CA GLY A 23 3.77 2.70 -0.74
C GLY A 23 3.32 3.90 -1.59
N ILE A 24 4.05 4.20 -2.66
CA ILE A 24 3.66 5.25 -3.63
C ILE A 24 2.33 4.89 -4.31
N GLY A 25 2.13 3.63 -4.70
CA GLY A 25 0.88 3.16 -5.28
C GLY A 25 -0.32 3.38 -4.34
N VAL A 26 -0.15 3.06 -3.05
CA VAL A 26 -1.17 3.29 -2.00
C VAL A 26 -1.44 4.78 -1.84
N MET A 27 -0.40 5.62 -1.81
CA MET A 27 -0.56 7.08 -1.72
C MET A 27 -1.29 7.66 -2.93
N CYS A 28 -0.96 7.22 -4.15
CA CYS A 28 -1.66 7.65 -5.36
C CYS A 28 -3.14 7.24 -5.31
N GLY A 29 -3.44 6.00 -4.89
CA GLY A 29 -4.82 5.53 -4.70
C GLY A 29 -5.57 6.35 -3.66
N ALA A 30 -4.95 6.64 -2.51
CA ALA A 30 -5.52 7.48 -1.48
C ALA A 30 -5.73 8.93 -1.95
N GLY A 31 -4.81 9.47 -2.75
CA GLY A 31 -4.92 10.82 -3.33
C GLY A 31 -6.07 10.94 -4.33
N LEU A 32 -6.26 9.94 -5.20
CA LEU A 32 -7.41 9.90 -6.11
C LEU A 32 -8.72 9.72 -5.34
N GLY A 33 -8.74 8.86 -4.32
CA GLY A 33 -9.89 8.67 -3.43
C GLY A 33 -10.27 9.96 -2.68
N LEU A 34 -9.27 10.74 -2.25
CA LEU A 34 -9.48 12.01 -1.59
C LEU A 34 -10.14 13.05 -2.50
N GLN A 35 -9.86 13.03 -3.81
CA GLN A 35 -10.49 13.96 -4.77
C GLN A 35 -11.95 13.60 -5.06
N ALA A 36 -12.31 12.33 -4.90
CA ALA A 36 -13.67 11.83 -5.12
C ALA A 36 -14.53 11.83 -3.85
N ALA A 37 -13.92 11.99 -2.68
CA ALA A 37 -14.61 11.96 -1.39
C ALA A 37 -15.17 13.34 -1.02
N GLU A 38 -16.32 13.34 -0.35
CA GLU A 38 -17.00 14.56 0.07
C GLU A 38 -16.41 15.07 1.41
N PRO A 39 -16.18 16.39 1.58
CA PRO A 39 -15.50 16.90 2.77
C PRO A 39 -16.31 16.68 4.06
N ASN A 40 -15.62 16.34 5.15
CA ASN A 40 -16.14 16.05 6.50
C ASN A 40 -16.78 14.66 6.72
N THR A 41 -16.58 13.72 5.81
CA THR A 41 -17.04 12.34 6.01
C THR A 41 -15.96 11.43 6.65
N PRO A 42 -16.36 10.33 7.30
CA PRO A 42 -15.42 9.35 7.85
C PRO A 42 -14.52 8.73 6.76
N GLU A 43 -14.96 8.62 5.50
CA GLU A 43 -14.08 8.19 4.42
C GLU A 43 -12.95 9.19 4.12
N HIS A 44 -13.22 10.49 4.23
CA HIS A 44 -12.22 11.53 3.98
C HIS A 44 -11.06 11.47 4.99
N THR A 45 -11.37 11.19 6.26
CA THR A 45 -10.34 11.00 7.30
C THR A 45 -9.54 9.72 7.11
N TYR A 46 -10.14 8.67 6.55
CA TYR A 46 -9.42 7.44 6.22
C TYR A 46 -8.37 7.67 5.12
N PHE A 47 -8.73 8.38 4.05
CA PHE A 47 -7.79 8.70 2.96
C PHE A 47 -6.61 9.56 3.43
N VAL A 48 -6.87 10.58 4.26
CA VAL A 48 -5.81 11.43 4.84
C VAL A 48 -4.88 10.60 5.73
N LYS A 49 -5.42 9.74 6.59
CA LYS A 49 -4.61 8.83 7.43
C LYS A 49 -3.74 7.90 6.58
N SER A 50 -4.30 7.34 5.50
CA SER A 50 -3.57 6.48 4.57
C SER A 50 -2.42 7.22 3.88
N LEU A 51 -2.62 8.47 3.47
CA LEU A 51 -1.58 9.30 2.84
C LEU A 51 -0.41 9.58 3.80
N VAL A 52 -0.73 9.93 5.06
CA VAL A 52 0.29 10.17 6.10
C VAL A 52 1.07 8.90 6.38
N LEU A 53 0.37 7.77 6.54
CA LEU A 53 1.01 6.47 6.79
C LEU A 53 1.92 6.07 5.62
N GLY A 54 1.43 6.14 4.39
CA GLY A 54 2.23 5.86 3.18
C GLY A 54 3.48 6.74 3.09
N GLY A 55 3.35 8.04 3.39
CA GLY A 55 4.49 8.95 3.45
C GLY A 55 5.52 8.56 4.50
N THR A 56 5.08 8.17 5.70
CA THR A 56 6.00 7.70 6.75
C THR A 56 6.73 6.42 6.35
N ILE A 57 6.05 5.47 5.68
CA ILE A 57 6.65 4.24 5.16
C ILE A 57 7.73 4.57 4.14
N CYS A 58 7.45 5.44 3.17
CA CYS A 58 8.45 5.86 2.18
C CYS A 58 9.71 6.45 2.84
N MET A 59 9.56 7.29 3.86
CA MET A 59 10.68 7.86 4.61
C MET A 59 11.50 6.78 5.35
N ILE A 60 10.82 5.84 6.00
CA ILE A 60 11.45 4.72 6.72
C ILE A 60 12.24 3.84 5.74
N VAL A 61 11.69 3.55 4.57
CA VAL A 61 12.35 2.76 3.52
C VAL A 61 13.60 3.45 2.98
N MET A 62 13.58 4.77 2.81
CA MET A 62 14.76 5.54 2.42
C MET A 62 15.89 5.38 3.45
N PHE A 63 15.57 5.43 4.75
CA PHE A 63 16.55 5.15 5.80
C PHE A 63 17.04 3.70 5.78
N GLY A 64 16.17 2.74 5.46
CA GLY A 64 16.52 1.34 5.26
C GLY A 64 17.56 1.16 4.14
N CYS A 65 17.30 1.72 2.96
CA CYS A 65 18.23 1.72 1.84
C CYS A 65 19.59 2.35 2.20
N TYR A 66 19.57 3.49 2.89
CA TYR A 66 20.78 4.16 3.36
C TYR A 66 21.58 3.28 4.34
N GLY A 67 20.90 2.62 5.28
CA GLY A 67 21.51 1.69 6.23
C GLY A 67 22.21 0.51 5.54
N LEU A 68 21.61 -0.02 4.47
CA LEU A 68 22.16 -1.12 3.67
C LEU A 68 23.40 -0.70 2.86
N ILE A 69 23.38 0.49 2.24
CA ILE A 69 24.49 1.00 1.43
C ILE A 69 25.68 1.35 2.32
N CYS A 70 25.44 2.12 3.38
CA CYS A 70 26.48 2.64 4.26
C CYS A 70 26.97 1.64 5.33
N ASN A 71 26.37 0.45 5.43
CA ASN A 71 26.72 -0.59 6.41
C ASN A 71 26.62 -0.12 7.87
N LEU A 72 25.67 0.77 8.15
CA LEU A 72 25.49 1.38 9.45
C LEU A 72 24.60 0.48 10.32
N LEU A 73 25.22 -0.30 11.21
CA LEU A 73 24.48 -1.20 12.12
C LEU A 73 23.38 -0.47 12.91
N CYS A 74 23.66 0.72 13.44
CA CYS A 74 22.68 1.45 14.25
C CYS A 74 21.45 1.86 13.43
N VAL A 75 21.66 2.35 12.20
CA VAL A 75 20.56 2.71 11.30
C VAL A 75 19.76 1.47 10.89
N ASN A 76 20.43 0.36 10.60
CA ASN A 76 19.76 -0.89 10.25
C ASN A 76 18.92 -1.45 11.42
N LEU A 77 19.41 -1.34 12.66
CA LEU A 77 18.65 -1.75 13.85
C LEU A 77 17.41 -0.88 14.09
N ILE A 78 17.54 0.45 13.93
CA ILE A 78 16.40 1.37 14.03
C ILE A 78 15.37 1.03 12.95
N PHE A 79 15.81 0.81 11.71
CA PHE A 79 14.93 0.39 10.61
C PHE A 79 14.21 -0.93 10.90
N THR A 80 14.92 -1.96 11.39
CA THR A 80 14.31 -3.23 11.79
C THR A 80 13.27 -3.04 12.89
N LEU A 81 13.51 -2.17 13.87
CA LEU A 81 12.53 -1.86 14.92
C LEU A 81 11.28 -1.21 14.34
N PHE A 82 11.43 -0.25 13.43
CA PHE A 82 10.29 0.39 12.77
C PHE A 82 9.43 -0.60 11.98
N ILE A 83 10.05 -1.47 11.17
CA ILE A 83 9.31 -2.51 10.43
C ILE A 83 8.61 -3.47 11.39
N LEU A 84 9.23 -3.83 12.53
CA LEU A 84 8.58 -4.66 13.55
C LEU A 84 7.36 -3.97 14.17
N ILE A 85 7.44 -2.66 14.42
CA ILE A 85 6.31 -1.88 14.93
C ILE A 85 5.18 -1.82 13.89
N CYS A 86 5.50 -1.58 12.62
CA CYS A 86 4.52 -1.60 11.53
C CYS A 86 3.80 -2.95 11.45
N LEU A 87 4.56 -4.05 11.39
CA LEU A 87 4.02 -5.39 11.33
C LEU A 87 3.17 -5.73 12.57
N GLY A 88 3.57 -5.26 13.76
CA GLY A 88 2.78 -5.37 14.98
C GLY A 88 1.46 -4.59 14.93
N ALA A 89 1.48 -3.37 14.38
CA ALA A 89 0.30 -2.55 14.18
C ALA A 89 -0.66 -3.18 13.16
N GLU A 90 -0.16 -3.69 12.04
CA GLU A 90 -0.95 -4.41 11.03
C GLU A 90 -1.56 -5.69 11.60
N TYR A 91 -0.79 -6.44 12.40
CA TYR A 91 -1.29 -7.63 13.08
C TYR A 91 -2.42 -7.30 14.08
N LEU A 92 -2.24 -6.25 14.88
CA LEU A 92 -3.28 -5.76 15.81
C LEU A 92 -4.51 -5.30 15.05
N GLN A 93 -4.34 -4.58 13.93
CA GLN A 93 -5.43 -4.19 13.06
C GLN A 93 -6.16 -5.43 12.55
N LEU A 94 -5.47 -6.42 11.97
CA LEU A 94 -6.08 -7.64 11.45
C LEU A 94 -6.87 -8.40 12.53
N HIS A 95 -6.33 -8.50 13.75
CA HIS A 95 -6.99 -9.19 14.85
C HIS A 95 -8.20 -8.42 15.40
N HIS A 96 -8.10 -7.10 15.53
CA HIS A 96 -9.18 -6.26 16.05
C HIS A 96 -10.27 -6.01 15.00
N TYR A 97 -9.90 -5.95 13.72
CA TYR A 97 -10.78 -5.78 12.58
C TYR A 97 -11.25 -7.10 11.97
N ASN A 98 -11.24 -8.24 12.65
CA ASN A 98 -11.81 -9.49 12.10
C ASN A 98 -13.34 -9.43 11.81
N ASN A 99 -13.99 -8.27 12.01
CA ASN A 99 -15.33 -7.92 11.49
C ASN A 99 -15.31 -6.71 10.51
N PRO A 100 -14.48 -6.64 9.45
CA PRO A 100 -14.41 -5.46 8.60
C PRO A 100 -15.42 -5.52 7.45
N SER A 101 -15.89 -6.73 7.12
CA SER A 101 -16.89 -7.03 6.12
C SER A 101 -18.31 -6.75 6.58
N HIS A 102 -18.48 -6.09 7.72
CA HIS A 102 -19.79 -5.61 8.20
C HIS A 102 -19.85 -4.09 8.15
N ILE A 103 -18.79 -3.36 8.54
CA ILE A 103 -18.90 -1.89 8.69
C ILE A 103 -18.93 -1.16 7.32
N ALA A 104 -18.04 -1.52 6.39
CA ALA A 104 -18.00 -0.86 5.06
C ALA A 104 -19.09 -1.36 4.10
N THR A 105 -19.47 -2.63 4.24
CA THR A 105 -20.59 -3.23 3.53
C THR A 105 -21.90 -2.66 4.06
N ASP A 106 -22.15 -2.67 5.37
CA ASP A 106 -23.35 -2.07 5.96
C ASP A 106 -23.44 -0.60 5.58
N SER A 107 -22.36 0.18 5.60
CA SER A 107 -22.44 1.59 5.22
C SER A 107 -22.87 1.80 3.77
N ALA A 108 -22.35 0.99 2.83
CA ALA A 108 -22.71 1.13 1.42
C ALA A 108 -24.11 0.57 1.11
N TRP A 109 -24.49 -0.55 1.75
CA TRP A 109 -25.83 -1.11 1.69
C TRP A 109 -26.86 -0.17 2.30
N HIS A 110 -26.56 0.39 3.47
CA HIS A 110 -27.40 1.34 4.17
C HIS A 110 -27.53 2.65 3.41
N GLN A 111 -26.49 3.14 2.74
CA GLN A 111 -26.58 4.31 1.86
C GLN A 111 -27.50 4.05 0.66
N LEU A 112 -27.42 2.88 0.03
CA LEU A 112 -28.33 2.49 -1.05
C LEU A 112 -29.78 2.38 -0.53
N GLU A 113 -29.97 1.77 0.63
CA GLU A 113 -31.27 1.62 1.28
C GLU A 113 -31.87 2.98 1.67
N LEU A 114 -31.06 3.90 2.21
CA LEU A 114 -31.47 5.28 2.50
C LEU A 114 -31.80 6.08 1.24
N ALA A 115 -31.04 5.89 0.15
CA ALA A 115 -31.33 6.53 -1.14
C ALA A 115 -32.65 6.01 -1.73
N TRP A 116 -32.90 4.71 -1.61
CA TRP A 116 -34.12 4.06 -2.09
C TRP A 116 -35.36 4.46 -1.27
N HIS A 117 -35.29 4.39 0.06
CA HIS A 117 -36.39 4.83 0.93
C HIS A 117 -36.57 6.34 0.94
N GLY A 118 -35.53 7.09 0.60
CA GLY A 118 -35.54 8.54 0.48
C GLY A 118 -36.09 9.07 -0.85
N LEU A 119 -36.56 8.20 -1.75
CA LEU A 119 -37.00 8.57 -3.10
C LEU A 119 -38.10 9.66 -3.10
N ASP A 120 -39.00 9.62 -2.11
CA ASP A 120 -40.08 10.63 -1.95
C ASP A 120 -39.56 12.01 -1.54
N SER A 121 -38.44 12.07 -0.82
CA SER A 121 -37.88 13.32 -0.28
C SER A 121 -36.72 13.88 -1.11
N ARG A 122 -35.85 13.00 -1.61
CA ARG A 122 -34.59 13.35 -2.30
C ARG A 122 -34.27 12.33 -3.41
N PRO A 123 -35.00 12.35 -4.53
CA PRO A 123 -34.80 11.40 -5.63
C PRO A 123 -33.45 11.55 -6.33
N GLU A 124 -32.81 12.73 -6.24
CA GLU A 124 -31.51 13.00 -6.86
C GLU A 124 -30.40 12.06 -6.36
N LEU A 125 -30.44 11.63 -5.10
CA LEU A 125 -29.44 10.72 -4.52
C LEU A 125 -29.47 9.36 -5.21
N MET A 126 -30.67 8.82 -5.46
CA MET A 126 -30.84 7.55 -6.15
C MET A 126 -30.42 7.69 -7.62
N HIS A 127 -30.81 8.77 -8.29
CA HIS A 127 -30.43 9.02 -9.68
C HIS A 127 -28.91 9.15 -9.87
N GLN A 128 -28.22 9.81 -8.94
CA GLN A 128 -26.76 9.90 -8.95
C GLN A 128 -26.11 8.53 -8.76
N TYR A 129 -26.67 7.69 -7.88
CA TYR A 129 -26.19 6.34 -7.64
C TYR A 129 -26.32 5.46 -8.89
N GLU A 130 -27.49 5.49 -9.54
CA GLU A 130 -27.79 4.76 -10.78
C GLU A 130 -26.89 5.20 -11.93
N ALA A 131 -26.69 6.50 -12.09
CA ALA A 131 -25.83 7.06 -13.13
C ALA A 131 -24.35 6.68 -12.92
N THR A 132 -23.88 6.65 -11.67
CA THR A 132 -22.48 6.35 -11.32
C THR A 132 -22.19 4.86 -11.39
N GLN A 133 -23.12 4.00 -10.95
CA GLN A 133 -22.93 2.55 -10.88
C GLN A 133 -23.49 1.80 -12.10
N HIS A 134 -24.11 2.50 -13.05
CA HIS A 134 -24.72 1.92 -14.25
C HIS A 134 -25.71 0.78 -13.93
N CYS A 135 -26.58 1.06 -12.96
CA CYS A 135 -27.60 0.15 -12.45
C CYS A 135 -28.97 0.83 -12.47
N CYS A 136 -30.05 0.06 -12.30
CA CYS A 136 -31.39 0.63 -12.22
C CYS A 136 -32.25 -0.04 -11.16
N GLY A 137 -32.85 0.78 -10.28
CA GLY A 137 -33.67 0.32 -9.17
C GLY A 137 -32.86 -0.40 -8.09
N TYR A 138 -33.55 -0.81 -7.03
CA TYR A 138 -32.92 -1.52 -5.93
C TYR A 138 -32.48 -2.92 -6.37
N ASN A 139 -33.43 -3.76 -6.79
CA ASN A 139 -33.22 -5.07 -7.38
C ASN A 139 -33.25 -5.05 -8.91
N ASN A 140 -34.16 -4.27 -9.49
CA ASN A 140 -34.27 -4.09 -10.94
C ASN A 140 -35.12 -2.86 -11.29
N SER A 141 -35.14 -2.48 -12.56
CA SER A 141 -35.96 -1.40 -13.11
C SER A 141 -37.48 -1.54 -12.85
N ASP A 142 -37.97 -2.77 -12.63
CA ASP A 142 -39.38 -3.02 -12.30
C ASP A 142 -39.79 -2.49 -10.92
N ASP A 143 -38.84 -2.21 -10.03
CA ASP A 143 -39.14 -1.67 -8.70
C ASP A 143 -39.80 -0.29 -8.77
N TYR A 144 -39.43 0.54 -9.75
CA TYR A 144 -40.09 1.82 -10.02
C TYR A 144 -41.55 1.62 -10.46
N ARG A 145 -41.83 0.60 -11.27
CA ARG A 145 -43.19 0.27 -11.72
C ARG A 145 -44.08 -0.18 -10.57
N GLN A 146 -43.53 -0.93 -9.61
CA GLN A 146 -44.25 -1.36 -8.41
C GLN A 146 -44.64 -0.19 -7.51
N LEU A 147 -43.83 0.86 -7.49
CA LEU A 147 -44.10 2.13 -6.79
C LEU A 147 -44.99 3.10 -7.60
N HIS A 148 -45.50 2.68 -8.77
CA HIS A 148 -46.23 3.53 -9.72
C HIS A 148 -45.44 4.77 -10.20
N LEU A 149 -44.11 4.69 -10.19
CA LEU A 149 -43.20 5.72 -10.65
C LEU A 149 -42.70 5.40 -12.07
N LEU A 150 -42.35 6.45 -12.82
CA LEU A 150 -41.65 6.28 -14.09
C LEU A 150 -40.17 6.00 -13.83
N VAL A 151 -39.58 5.13 -14.66
CA VAL A 151 -38.14 4.85 -14.62
C VAL A 151 -37.38 6.14 -14.94
N PRO A 152 -36.45 6.57 -14.08
CA PRO A 152 -35.76 7.85 -14.24
C PRO A 152 -34.76 7.83 -15.39
N ALA A 153 -34.40 9.02 -15.89
CA ALA A 153 -33.46 9.16 -17.01
C ALA A 153 -32.05 8.59 -16.69
N SER A 154 -31.66 8.54 -15.41
CA SER A 154 -30.41 7.94 -14.90
C SER A 154 -30.26 6.46 -15.20
N CYS A 155 -31.39 5.74 -15.34
CA CYS A 155 -31.41 4.30 -15.60
C CYS A 155 -31.16 3.91 -17.06
N TYR A 156 -31.07 4.87 -17.97
CA TYR A 156 -30.97 4.61 -19.41
C TYR A 156 -29.54 4.78 -19.91
N GLN A 157 -29.08 3.83 -20.72
CA GLN A 157 -27.79 3.93 -21.38
C GLN A 157 -27.82 5.05 -22.44
N ALA A 158 -26.85 5.96 -22.38
CA ALA A 158 -26.61 6.95 -23.41
C ALA A 158 -25.94 6.28 -24.62
N THR A 159 -26.74 5.69 -25.51
CA THR A 159 -26.25 5.15 -26.78
C THR A 159 -26.02 6.31 -27.75
N SER A 160 -24.84 6.38 -28.38
CA SER A 160 -24.42 7.46 -29.29
C SER A 160 -25.23 7.60 -30.59
N ASN A 161 -26.23 6.74 -30.81
CA ASN A 161 -27.15 6.84 -31.94
C ASN A 161 -28.53 7.26 -31.42
N ASP A 162 -28.72 8.57 -31.32
CA ASP A 162 -29.98 9.25 -30.99
C ASP A 162 -31.06 8.94 -32.03
N THR A 163 -31.66 7.76 -31.92
CA THR A 163 -33.04 7.53 -32.35
C THR A 163 -33.84 7.19 -31.11
N TYR A 164 -34.84 8.02 -30.84
CA TYR A 164 -35.69 8.11 -29.65
C TYR A 164 -36.38 6.79 -29.19
N GLN A 165 -36.10 5.64 -29.80
CA GLN A 165 -36.84 4.39 -29.64
C GLN A 165 -36.07 3.24 -29.01
N GLN A 166 -34.77 3.37 -28.68
CA GLN A 166 -34.03 2.29 -28.01
C GLN A 166 -33.06 2.81 -26.94
N LYS A 167 -33.60 3.55 -25.96
CA LYS A 167 -32.89 3.72 -24.69
C LYS A 167 -32.97 2.42 -23.91
N HIS A 168 -31.88 1.66 -23.90
CA HIS A 168 -31.79 0.43 -23.12
C HIS A 168 -31.64 0.76 -21.64
N VAL A 169 -32.60 0.28 -20.84
CA VAL A 169 -32.53 0.35 -19.37
C VAL A 169 -31.41 -0.57 -18.89
N TYR A 170 -30.67 -0.17 -17.86
CA TYR A 170 -29.69 -1.06 -17.24
C TYR A 170 -30.37 -2.34 -16.74
N PRO A 171 -29.91 -3.53 -17.18
CA PRO A 171 -30.58 -4.79 -16.86
C PRO A 171 -30.27 -5.32 -15.45
N ARG A 172 -29.37 -4.66 -14.70
CA ARG A 172 -28.92 -5.07 -13.37
C ARG A 172 -29.42 -4.09 -12.31
N GLY A 173 -29.83 -4.62 -11.17
CA GLY A 173 -30.13 -3.82 -9.97
C GLY A 173 -28.89 -3.21 -9.34
N CYS A 174 -29.10 -2.12 -8.60
CA CYS A 174 -28.04 -1.48 -7.84
C CYS A 174 -27.57 -2.36 -6.68
N LEU A 175 -28.45 -3.17 -6.10
CA LEU A 175 -28.10 -4.13 -5.05
C LEU A 175 -27.08 -5.16 -5.56
N GLU A 176 -27.39 -5.82 -6.68
CA GLU A 176 -26.50 -6.83 -7.26
C GLU A 176 -25.15 -6.22 -7.69
N THR A 177 -25.19 -5.06 -8.35
CA THR A 177 -23.99 -4.35 -8.80
C THR A 177 -23.09 -3.97 -7.63
N LEU A 178 -23.68 -3.49 -6.53
CA LEU A 178 -22.96 -3.17 -5.31
C LEU A 178 -22.31 -4.41 -4.69
N SER A 179 -23.04 -5.52 -4.58
CA SER A 179 -22.49 -6.77 -4.04
C SER A 179 -21.30 -7.31 -4.86
N ASN A 180 -21.37 -7.21 -6.19
CA ASN A 180 -20.30 -7.67 -7.08
C ASN A 180 -19.09 -6.75 -7.03
N SER A 181 -19.31 -5.43 -7.01
CA SER A 181 -18.26 -4.42 -6.81
C SER A 181 -17.54 -4.61 -5.47
N GLN A 182 -18.29 -4.83 -4.39
CA GLN A 182 -17.75 -5.07 -3.06
C GLN A 182 -16.87 -6.32 -3.01
N ARG A 183 -17.31 -7.45 -3.59
CA ARG A 183 -16.47 -8.67 -3.65
C ARG A 183 -15.17 -8.43 -4.40
N TYR A 184 -15.23 -7.66 -5.49
CA TYR A 184 -14.05 -7.33 -6.28
C TYR A 184 -13.07 -6.46 -5.48
N ILE A 185 -13.56 -5.40 -4.82
CA ILE A 185 -12.75 -4.51 -3.98
C ILE A 185 -12.13 -5.28 -2.80
N GLN A 186 -12.94 -6.05 -2.07
CA GLN A 186 -12.46 -6.86 -0.94
C GLN A 186 -11.38 -7.86 -1.35
N HIS A 187 -11.50 -8.49 -2.52
CA HIS A 187 -10.50 -9.43 -3.00
C HIS A 187 -9.17 -8.72 -3.31
N ARG A 188 -9.22 -7.54 -3.93
CA ARG A 188 -8.04 -6.73 -4.20
C ARG A 188 -7.39 -6.24 -2.91
N ASP A 189 -8.15 -5.71 -1.97
CA ASP A 189 -7.65 -5.21 -0.70
C ASP A 189 -6.96 -6.33 0.10
N LYS A 190 -7.56 -7.52 0.13
CA LYS A 190 -6.96 -8.70 0.74
C LYS A 190 -5.63 -9.05 0.06
N LEU A 191 -5.59 -9.09 -1.27
CA LEU A 191 -4.36 -9.41 -2.01
C LEU A 191 -3.25 -8.37 -1.73
N PHE A 192 -3.58 -7.07 -1.70
CA PHE A 192 -2.63 -6.01 -1.38
C PHE A 192 -2.12 -6.11 0.07
N MET A 193 -3.01 -6.32 1.04
CA MET A 193 -2.66 -6.52 2.45
C MET A 193 -1.68 -7.69 2.64
N TRP A 194 -2.00 -8.87 2.10
CA TRP A 194 -1.12 -10.04 2.20
C TRP A 194 0.21 -9.83 1.47
N SER A 195 0.21 -9.08 0.36
CA SER A 195 1.45 -8.73 -0.34
C SER A 195 2.33 -7.78 0.45
N ILE A 196 1.75 -6.80 1.16
CA ILE A 196 2.48 -5.87 2.03
C ILE A 196 3.10 -6.63 3.20
N VAL A 197 2.29 -7.39 3.95
CA VAL A 197 2.75 -8.21 5.08
C VAL A 197 3.86 -9.16 4.66
N GLY A 198 3.69 -9.86 3.52
CA GLY A 198 4.70 -10.78 3.01
C GLY A 198 6.03 -10.08 2.69
N LEU A 199 5.98 -8.86 2.16
CA LEU A 199 7.15 -8.07 1.84
C LEU A 199 7.83 -7.51 3.11
N GLU A 200 7.06 -7.09 4.11
CA GLU A 200 7.60 -6.67 5.40
C GLU A 200 8.34 -7.79 6.11
N ILE A 201 7.77 -9.00 6.14
CA ILE A 201 8.43 -10.20 6.69
C ILE A 201 9.73 -10.47 5.94
N PHE A 202 9.70 -10.41 4.61
CA PHE A 202 10.90 -10.60 3.78
C PHE A 202 11.98 -9.56 4.11
N ILE A 203 11.64 -8.27 4.19
CA ILE A 203 12.57 -7.19 4.54
C ILE A 203 13.10 -7.37 5.97
N LEU A 204 12.25 -7.76 6.92
CA LEU A 204 12.63 -8.02 8.30
C LEU A 204 13.66 -9.15 8.40
N LEU A 205 13.47 -10.25 7.65
CA LEU A 205 14.44 -11.36 7.59
C LEU A 205 15.78 -10.91 6.98
N GLN A 206 15.76 -10.11 5.91
CA GLN A 206 17.00 -9.61 5.28
C GLN A 206 17.76 -8.64 6.20
N THR A 207 17.06 -7.70 6.84
CA THR A 207 17.67 -6.70 7.72
C THR A 207 18.22 -7.30 9.00
N THR A 208 17.54 -8.29 9.58
CA THR A 208 18.04 -9.05 10.73
C THR A 208 19.27 -9.87 10.36
N ALA A 209 19.26 -10.58 9.22
CA ALA A 209 20.44 -11.30 8.73
C ALA A 209 21.65 -10.37 8.53
N LEU A 210 21.45 -9.21 7.89
CA LEU A 210 22.49 -8.21 7.70
C LEU A 210 23.00 -7.66 9.05
N SER A 211 22.10 -7.37 9.99
CA SER A 211 22.45 -6.90 11.34
C SER A 211 23.30 -7.92 12.10
N VAL A 212 22.97 -9.21 12.02
CA VAL A 212 23.77 -10.28 12.65
C VAL A 212 25.15 -10.37 12.02
N VAL A 213 25.26 -10.30 10.69
CA VAL A 213 26.55 -10.31 9.98
C VAL A 213 27.39 -9.10 10.38
N LEU A 214 26.83 -7.89 10.36
CA LEU A 214 27.54 -6.67 10.75
C LEU A 214 27.96 -6.70 12.23
N PHE A 215 27.12 -7.24 13.12
CA PHE A 215 27.44 -7.42 14.53
C PHE A 215 28.61 -8.38 14.72
N LYS A 216 28.59 -9.55 14.06
CA LYS A 216 29.69 -10.53 14.09
C LYS A 216 30.99 -9.94 13.55
N LEU A 217 30.93 -9.16 12.46
CA LEU A 217 32.11 -8.47 11.91
C LEU A 217 32.68 -7.45 12.90
N ARG A 218 31.83 -6.61 13.51
CA ARG A 218 32.27 -5.67 14.57
C ARG A 218 32.82 -6.40 15.79
N GLN A 219 32.23 -7.50 16.20
CA GLN A 219 32.71 -8.31 17.32
C GLN A 219 34.10 -8.88 17.03
N ARG A 220 34.34 -9.43 15.84
CA ARG A 220 35.66 -9.91 15.41
C ARG A 220 36.70 -8.78 15.41
N GLN A 221 36.35 -7.60 14.92
CA GLN A 221 37.23 -6.42 14.96
C GLN A 221 37.54 -5.96 16.40
N ARG A 222 36.57 -6.05 17.33
CA ARG A 222 36.79 -5.73 18.75
C ARG A 222 37.71 -6.76 19.42
N LEU A 223 37.53 -8.05 19.14
CA LEU A 223 38.40 -9.12 19.65
C LEU A 223 39.82 -8.97 19.12
N ALA A 224 39.99 -8.72 17.81
CA ALA A 224 41.30 -8.46 17.21
C ALA A 224 41.98 -7.21 17.80
N ARG A 225 41.22 -6.19 18.22
CA ARG A 225 41.76 -5.03 18.95
C ARG A 225 42.20 -5.37 20.38
N ARG A 226 41.49 -6.26 21.08
CA ARG A 226 41.85 -6.70 22.44
C ARG A 226 43.09 -7.60 22.49
N GLN A 227 43.38 -8.33 21.41
CA GLN A 227 44.58 -9.16 21.29
C GLN A 227 45.87 -8.35 21.03
N VAL A 228 45.77 -7.04 20.77
CA VAL A 228 46.95 -6.17 20.65
C VAL A 228 47.48 -5.86 22.06
N PRO A 229 48.75 -6.18 22.39
CA PRO A 229 49.31 -5.93 23.71
C PRO A 229 49.25 -4.45 24.10
N PRO A 230 48.97 -4.11 25.37
CA PRO A 230 49.06 -2.74 25.86
C PRO A 230 50.51 -2.27 25.73
N GLY A 231 50.78 -1.40 24.74
CA GLY A 231 52.13 -0.91 24.43
C GLY A 231 52.43 -0.81 22.94
N VAL A 232 51.71 -1.56 22.08
CA VAL A 232 51.84 -1.41 20.63
C VAL A 232 50.95 -0.24 20.17
N ARG A 233 51.48 0.98 20.30
CA ARG A 233 50.90 2.17 19.65
C ARG A 233 50.93 1.91 18.14
N ARG A 234 49.78 1.63 17.53
CA ARG A 234 49.65 1.78 16.08
C ARG A 234 49.86 3.27 15.81
N GLU A 235 51.04 3.63 15.30
CA GLU A 235 51.15 4.88 14.58
C GLU A 235 50.01 4.94 13.57
N PRO A 236 49.36 6.11 13.39
CA PRO A 236 48.49 6.30 12.26
C PRO A 236 49.38 6.11 11.03
N ARG A 237 49.26 4.96 10.36
CA ARG A 237 49.87 4.76 9.05
C ARG A 237 49.29 5.88 8.19
N SER A 238 50.11 6.90 7.95
CA SER A 238 49.81 7.95 6.99
C SER A 238 49.37 7.24 5.72
N ASN A 239 48.11 7.48 5.34
CA ASN A 239 47.61 7.04 4.07
C ASN A 239 48.38 7.81 3.01
N HIS A 240 49.51 7.26 2.56
CA HIS A 240 50.00 7.59 1.25
C HIS A 240 48.93 7.12 0.27
N VAL A 241 48.29 8.13 -0.31
CA VAL A 241 47.41 8.05 -1.48
C VAL A 241 48.14 7.29 -2.58
N THR A 242 47.77 6.04 -2.84
CA THR A 242 47.83 5.35 -4.15
C THR A 242 47.39 3.90 -3.97
N GLY A 243 46.21 3.52 -4.48
CA GLY A 243 45.87 2.08 -4.46
C GLY A 243 44.44 1.65 -4.81
N SER A 244 43.48 2.55 -5.06
CA SER A 244 42.14 2.11 -5.54
C SER A 244 41.69 2.77 -6.83
N ARG A 245 42.47 3.70 -7.39
CA ARG A 245 42.21 4.31 -8.71
C ARG A 245 42.85 3.54 -9.88
N ALA A 246 43.54 2.44 -9.59
CA ALA A 246 44.20 1.58 -10.59
C ALA A 246 43.36 0.38 -11.06
N GLN A 247 42.14 0.19 -10.52
CA GLN A 247 41.23 -0.90 -10.94
C GLN A 247 40.09 -0.46 -11.87
N LEU A 248 40.02 0.82 -12.25
CA LEU A 248 39.01 1.35 -13.17
C LEU A 248 39.57 1.78 -14.54
N LEU A 249 40.86 1.53 -14.80
CA LEU A 249 41.51 1.87 -16.08
C LEU A 249 42.00 0.64 -16.87
N ASN A 250 41.72 -0.58 -16.40
CA ASN A 250 42.12 -1.81 -17.11
C ASN A 250 40.97 -2.53 -17.84
N ASP A 251 39.74 -2.00 -17.79
CA ASP A 251 38.56 -2.55 -18.51
C ASP A 251 38.11 -1.65 -19.67
N ALA A 252 38.98 -0.76 -20.17
CA ALA A 252 38.66 0.15 -21.27
C ALA A 252 39.29 -0.22 -22.63
N ASP A 253 40.05 -1.30 -22.72
CA ASP A 253 40.60 -1.80 -23.99
C ASP A 253 40.63 -3.34 -23.99
N VAL A 254 39.49 -3.97 -24.34
CA VAL A 254 39.34 -5.15 -25.23
C VAL A 254 37.88 -5.22 -25.68
#